data_AF-A0A972CXQ9-F1
#
_entry.id   AF-A0A972CXQ9-F1
#
_cell.length_a   1.000
_cell.length_b   1.000
_cell.length_c   1.000
_cell.angle_alpha   90.00
_cell.angle_beta   90.00
_cell.angle_gamma   90.00
#
_symmetry.space_group_name_H-M   'P 1'
#
loop_
_entity.id
_entity.type
_entity.pdbx_description
1 polymer ?
#
loop_
_entity_poly.entity_id
_entity_poly.type
_entity_poly.pdbx_seq_one_letter_code
_entity_poly.pdbx_strand_id
1 'polypeptide(L)' 'FYDDAVSLKDWQKMGVLAVEMEAAALYMNAARAGKNALCICTISDCPFTGEACTAEERQNTFTQMMEIALEIA' A
#
# COMPACT_ATOMS: atom_id res chain seq x y z
N PHE A 1 -4.68 6.76 9.20
CA PHE A 1 -5.99 7.13 8.63
C PHE A 1 -6.29 8.61 8.87
N TYR A 2 -6.45 9.09 10.10
CA TYR A 2 -6.21 10.49 10.49
C TYR A 2 -5.39 10.47 11.77
N ASP A 3 -4.38 11.33 11.88
CA ASP A 3 -3.42 11.33 12.99
C ASP A 3 -2.91 12.76 13.27
N ASP A 4 -3.13 13.23 14.50
CA ASP A 4 -2.65 14.55 14.95
C ASP A 4 -1.16 14.53 15.33
N ALA A 5 -0.57 13.33 15.53
CA ALA A 5 0.80 13.18 16.02
C ALA A 5 1.88 13.23 14.93
N VAL A 6 1.52 13.47 13.66
CA VAL A 6 2.44 13.59 12.50
C VAL A 6 3.43 12.41 12.40
N SER A 7 2.97 11.20 12.75
CA SER A 7 3.82 10.00 12.85
C SER A 7 4.46 9.56 11.54
N LEU A 8 3.87 9.93 10.38
CA LEU A 8 4.38 9.59 9.05
C LEU A 8 5.82 10.05 8.80
N LYS A 9 6.27 11.15 9.42
CA LYS A 9 7.65 11.65 9.24
C LYS A 9 8.69 10.73 9.86
N ASP A 10 8.37 10.03 10.94
CA ASP A 10 9.32 9.11 11.57
C ASP A 10 9.45 7.83 10.75
N TRP A 11 8.35 7.34 10.16
CA TRP A 11 8.38 6.24 9.20
C TRP A 11 9.17 6.58 7.93
N GLN A 12 9.07 7.81 7.46
CA GLN A 12 9.88 8.28 6.32
C GLN A 12 11.38 8.21 6.61
N LYS A 13 11.83 8.61 7.81
CA LYS A 13 13.26 8.49 8.21
C LYS A 13 13.76 7.04 8.21
N MET A 14 12.88 6.08 8.43
CA MET A 14 13.18 4.65 8.38
C MET A 14 13.16 4.06 6.96
N GLY A 15 12.79 4.86 5.94
CA GLY A 15 12.70 4.40 4.55
C GLY A 15 11.41 3.65 4.22
N VAL A 16 10.34 3.79 5.02
CA VAL A 16 9.02 3.25 4.68
C VAL A 16 8.48 3.93 3.42
N LEU A 17 8.03 3.13 2.46
CA LEU A 17 7.66 3.61 1.11
C LEU A 17 6.22 4.13 1.02
N ALA A 18 5.28 3.45 1.68
CA ALA A 18 3.86 3.73 1.58
C ALA A 18 3.13 3.32 2.88
N VAL A 19 1.89 3.80 3.04
CA VAL A 19 1.01 3.45 4.15
C VAL A 19 -0.28 2.82 3.62
N GLU A 20 -0.67 1.70 4.21
CA GLU A 20 -1.90 0.95 3.95
C GLU A 20 -2.39 0.34 5.29
N MET A 21 -3.47 -0.45 5.30
CA MET A 21 -4.13 -0.84 6.56
C MET A 21 -4.36 -2.35 6.73
N GLU A 22 -3.83 -3.20 5.85
CA GLU A 22 -4.21 -4.62 5.77
C GLU A 22 -3.01 -5.59 5.72
N ALA A 23 -1.87 -5.21 5.13
CA ALA A 23 -0.77 -6.11 4.80
C ALA A 23 -0.14 -6.76 6.04
N ALA A 24 -0.03 -6.02 7.15
CA ALA A 24 0.51 -6.55 8.39
C ALA A 24 -0.31 -7.76 8.89
N ALA A 25 -1.63 -7.63 8.92
CA ALA A 25 -2.52 -8.71 9.35
C ALA A 25 -2.52 -9.88 8.36
N LEU A 26 -2.52 -9.59 7.05
CA LEU A 26 -2.40 -10.60 6.00
C LEU A 26 -1.14 -11.47 6.20
N TYR A 27 0.02 -10.84 6.36
CA TYR A 27 1.30 -11.54 6.53
C TYR A 27 1.36 -12.34 7.84
N MET A 28 0.89 -11.76 8.95
CA MET A 28 0.87 -12.47 10.24
C MET A 28 -0.02 -13.72 10.19
N ASN A 29 -1.19 -13.63 9.57
CA ASN A 29 -2.12 -14.76 9.45
C ASN A 29 -1.58 -15.84 8.50
N ALA A 30 -1.00 -15.44 7.36
CA ALA A 30 -0.40 -16.37 6.41
C ALA A 30 0.79 -17.13 7.05
N ALA A 31 1.67 -16.41 7.74
CA ALA A 31 2.77 -17.02 8.49
C ALA A 31 2.26 -18.01 9.55
N ARG A 32 1.23 -17.64 10.32
CA ARG A 32 0.62 -18.53 11.33
C ARG A 32 0.01 -19.79 10.74
N ALA A 33 -0.54 -19.71 9.53
CA ALA A 33 -1.18 -20.81 8.82
C ALA A 33 -0.21 -21.63 7.95
N GLY A 34 1.07 -21.25 7.85
CA GLY A 34 2.05 -21.86 6.95
C GLY A 34 1.67 -21.68 5.47
N LYS A 35 1.15 -20.50 5.12
CA LYS A 35 0.73 -20.13 3.75
C LYS A 35 1.57 -18.97 3.22
N ASN A 36 1.56 -18.82 1.90
CA ASN A 36 2.20 -17.70 1.21
C ASN A 36 1.21 -16.54 1.09
N ALA A 37 1.71 -15.32 1.23
CA ALA A 37 0.94 -14.10 1.00
C ALA A 37 1.83 -13.00 0.44
N LEU A 38 1.23 -12.11 -0.35
CA LEU A 38 1.85 -10.92 -0.90
C LEU A 38 0.82 -9.79 -0.92
N CYS A 39 1.26 -8.59 -0.55
CA CYS A 39 0.51 -7.34 -0.73
C CYS A 39 1.17 -6.53 -1.85
N ILE A 40 0.36 -6.09 -2.82
CA ILE A 40 0.77 -5.18 -3.89
C ILE A 40 -0.09 -3.94 -3.77
N CYS A 41 0.53 -2.76 -3.78
CA CYS A 41 -0.15 -1.48 -3.62
C CYS A 41 0.14 -0.58 -4.83
N THR A 42 -0.89 0.17 -5.27
CA THR A 42 -0.73 1.29 -6.20
C THR A 42 -0.86 2.59 -5.41
N ILE A 43 0.03 3.56 -5.68
CA ILE A 43 0.01 4.85 -4.98
C ILE A 43 -1.23 5.65 -5.42
N SER A 44 -2.08 6.02 -4.45
CA SER A 44 -3.28 6.84 -4.69
C SER A 44 -3.07 8.32 -4.43
N ASP A 45 -2.17 8.66 -3.50
CA ASP A 45 -1.95 10.00 -3.00
C ASP A 45 -0.63 10.09 -2.22
N CYS A 46 -0.16 11.32 -2.01
CA CYS A 46 1.03 11.64 -1.24
C CYS A 46 0.65 12.56 -0.06
N PRO A 47 0.54 12.04 1.17
CA PRO A 47 0.18 12.83 2.34
C PRO A 47 1.15 13.98 2.67
N PHE A 48 2.39 13.93 2.15
CA PHE A 48 3.40 14.96 2.37
C PHE A 48 3.23 16.17 1.45
N THR A 49 2.77 15.97 0.21
CA THR A 49 2.53 17.05 -0.77
C THR A 49 1.05 17.44 -0.85
N GLY A 50 0.14 16.55 -0.42
CA GLY A 50 -1.31 16.70 -0.56
C GLY A 50 -1.83 16.34 -1.96
N GLU A 51 -0.96 15.86 -2.85
CA GLU A 51 -1.35 15.42 -4.19
C GLU A 51 -2.11 14.11 -4.10
N ALA A 52 -3.20 13.99 -4.86
CA ALA A 52 -4.00 12.79 -4.96
C ALA A 52 -4.37 12.52 -6.41
N CYS A 53 -4.36 11.26 -6.81
CA CYS A 53 -4.80 10.87 -8.14
C CYS A 53 -6.25 11.27 -8.37
N THR A 54 -6.56 11.62 -9.61
CA THR A 54 -7.93 11.75 -10.10
C THR A 54 -8.63 10.38 -10.17
N ALA A 55 -9.94 10.38 -10.33
CA ALA A 55 -10.70 9.15 -10.50
C ALA A 55 -10.29 8.38 -11.77
N GLU A 56 -10.01 9.12 -12.86
CA GLU A 56 -9.56 8.55 -14.13
C GLU A 56 -8.17 7.92 -14.01
N GLU A 57 -7.22 8.61 -13.36
CA GLU A 57 -5.88 8.06 -13.12
C GLU A 57 -5.96 6.77 -12.29
N ARG A 58 -6.76 6.73 -11.22
CA ARG A 58 -6.95 5.50 -10.44
C ARG A 58 -7.52 4.36 -11.27
N GLN A 59 -8.52 4.64 -12.11
CA GLN A 59 -9.13 3.62 -12.96
C GLN A 59 -8.12 3.04 -13.95
N ASN A 60 -7.26 3.88 -14.54
CA ASN A 60 -6.38 3.46 -15.63
C ASN A 60 -5.03 2.90 -15.13
N THR A 61 -4.53 3.37 -13.98
CA THR A 61 -3.22 2.95 -13.46
C THR A 61 -3.26 1.67 -12.62
N PHE A 62 -4.42 1.33 -12.05
CA PHE A 62 -4.55 0.17 -11.16
C PHE A 62 -4.54 -1.16 -11.92
N THR A 63 -4.73 -1.14 -13.25
CA THR A 63 -4.67 -2.33 -14.11
C THR A 63 -3.31 -3.02 -14.06
N GLN A 64 -2.21 -2.26 -14.05
CA GLN A 64 -0.86 -2.82 -14.00
C GLN A 64 -0.63 -3.69 -12.75
N MET A 65 -1.15 -3.23 -11.61
CA MET A 65 -1.11 -4.02 -10.37
C MET A 65 -1.85 -5.36 -10.53
N MET A 66 -3.00 -5.36 -11.19
CA MET A 66 -3.78 -6.58 -11.43
C MET A 66 -3.06 -7.54 -12.38
N GLU A 67 -2.45 -7.02 -13.45
CA GLU A 67 -1.67 -7.83 -14.40
C GLU A 67 -0.50 -8.50 -13.69
N ILE A 68 0.30 -7.76 -12.92
CA ILE A 68 1.42 -8.31 -12.13
C ILE A 68 0.91 -9.35 -11.13
N ALA A 69 -0.20 -9.07 -10.44
CA ALA A 69 -0.79 -10.01 -9.48
C ALA A 69 -1.22 -11.34 -10.13
N LEU A 70 -1.72 -11.29 -11.37
CA LEU A 70 -2.13 -12.48 -12.13
C LEU A 70 -0.94 -13.27 -12.67
N GLU A 71 0.16 -12.60 -13.03
CA GLU A 71 1.36 -13.27 -13.56
C GLU A 71 2.12 -14.09 -12.50
N ILE A 72 2.01 -13.70 -11.23
CA ILE A 72 2.72 -14.36 -10.11
C ILE A 72 1.85 -15.36 -9.34
N ALA A 73 0.58 -15.50 -9.70
CA ALA A 73 -0.37 -16.44 -9.09
C ALA A 73 -0.14 -17.88 -9.56
#